data_AF-A0A7Y2ZEQ4-F1
#
_entry.id   AF-A0A7Y2ZEQ4-F1
#
_cell.length_a   1.000
_cell.length_b   1.000
_cell.length_c   1.000
_cell.angle_alpha   90.00
_cell.angle_beta   90.00
_cell.angle_gamma   90.00
#
_symmetry.space_group_name_H-M   'P 1'
#
loop_
_entity.id
_entity.type
_entity.pdbx_description
1 polymer ?
#
loop_
_entity_poly.entity_id
_entity_poly.type
_entity_poly.pdbx_seq_one_letter_code
_entity_poly.pdbx_strand_id
1 'polypeptide(L)'
;MSHPRSRTAARPLASSGQAHAHDPIRASARSPTLSTPRSPAPTRGSRTALCLWLPTFELRLELVRSPDLDRTSVALLSSAEGVRRTVGQVSERAYEAGVRPGQLVSQAVSLCPSLTLLEPDPTHYDAAFEAMLETLAGLTPVVEPSAERGRVFLGMDGLGRLYGSPEQQVRRVLHALFAVFP
;
A
#
# COMPACT_ATOMS: atom_id res chain seq x y z
N MET A 1 47.00 -29.05 34.95
CA MET A 1 47.43 -30.44 34.63
C MET A 1 46.29 -31.12 33.88
N SER A 2 46.45 -31.80 32.74
CA SER A 2 47.57 -31.84 31.80
C SER A 2 47.08 -32.24 30.39
N HIS A 3 47.66 -31.64 29.36
CA HIS A 3 47.66 -32.12 27.96
C HIS A 3 48.70 -33.27 27.80
N PRO A 4 48.86 -33.91 26.61
CA PRO A 4 47.91 -34.24 25.53
C PRO A 4 48.06 -35.73 25.10
N ARG A 5 47.56 -36.14 23.91
CA ARG A 5 48.43 -36.62 22.81
C ARG A 5 47.67 -36.98 21.52
N SER A 6 48.44 -37.07 20.42
CA SER A 6 47.99 -37.22 19.04
C SER A 6 48.64 -38.43 18.34
N ARG A 7 48.01 -38.90 17.24
CA ARG A 7 48.54 -39.77 16.18
C ARG A 7 47.67 -39.54 14.94
N THR A 8 48.10 -39.16 13.73
CA THR A 8 49.31 -39.44 12.91
C THR A 8 49.13 -40.63 11.95
N ALA A 9 48.59 -40.30 10.77
CA ALA A 9 48.81 -40.80 9.40
C ALA A 9 49.28 -42.24 9.09
N ALA A 10 48.65 -42.84 8.07
CA ALA A 10 49.28 -43.79 7.13
C ALA A 10 48.64 -43.75 5.71
N ARG A 11 49.50 -43.86 4.68
CA ARG A 11 49.29 -44.10 3.21
C ARG A 11 50.49 -44.99 2.77
N PRO A 12 50.71 -45.43 1.50
CA PRO A 12 50.00 -45.23 0.21
C PRO A 12 49.38 -46.57 -0.29
N LEU A 13 49.57 -47.22 -1.47
CA LEU A 13 50.33 -47.02 -2.74
C LEU A 13 49.81 -47.96 -3.87
N ALA A 14 49.57 -47.45 -5.09
CA ALA A 14 49.40 -48.17 -6.38
C ALA A 14 48.19 -49.15 -6.51
N SER A 15 47.65 -49.44 -7.70
CA SER A 15 48.21 -49.48 -9.07
C SER A 15 47.20 -48.96 -10.13
N SER A 16 47.62 -48.16 -11.11
CA SER A 16 48.11 -48.51 -12.47
C SER A 16 47.01 -48.77 -13.52
N GLY A 17 47.02 -47.96 -14.59
CA GLY A 17 46.14 -48.12 -15.76
C GLY A 17 46.33 -46.98 -16.78
N GLN A 18 47.16 -47.20 -17.79
CA GLN A 18 47.35 -46.28 -18.92
C GLN A 18 46.53 -46.73 -20.13
N ALA A 19 45.95 -45.77 -20.87
CA ALA A 19 45.56 -45.92 -22.27
C ALA A 19 45.58 -44.53 -22.94
N HIS A 20 45.93 -44.48 -24.23
CA HIS A 20 46.03 -43.23 -24.99
C HIS A 20 44.71 -42.85 -25.68
N ALA A 21 44.48 -41.54 -25.83
CA ALA A 21 44.00 -40.96 -27.09
C ALA A 21 44.30 -39.45 -27.14
N HIS A 22 44.73 -38.96 -28.30
CA HIS A 22 44.64 -37.55 -28.69
C HIS A 22 43.34 -37.35 -29.49
N ASP A 23 42.68 -36.21 -29.38
CA ASP A 23 42.67 -35.10 -30.37
C ASP A 23 41.42 -34.18 -30.15
N PRO A 24 41.10 -33.13 -30.94
CA PRO A 24 41.19 -31.79 -30.35
C PRO A 24 39.91 -30.92 -30.41
N ILE A 25 39.94 -29.85 -29.61
CA ILE A 25 39.28 -28.53 -29.79
C ILE A 25 37.80 -28.54 -30.27
N ARG A 26 36.89 -28.25 -29.34
CA ARG A 26 35.73 -27.38 -29.64
C ARG A 26 35.28 -26.55 -28.43
N ALA A 27 36.00 -25.45 -28.15
CA ALA A 27 35.59 -24.48 -27.15
C ALA A 27 34.29 -23.76 -27.62
N SER A 28 33.17 -24.07 -26.97
CA SER A 28 31.89 -23.41 -27.25
C SER A 28 31.88 -22.01 -26.63
N ALA A 29 32.20 -21.00 -27.45
CA ALA A 29 32.15 -19.60 -27.03
C ALA A 29 30.72 -19.20 -26.68
N ARG A 30 30.45 -18.98 -25.38
CA ARG A 30 29.19 -18.37 -24.93
C ARG A 30 29.23 -16.88 -25.26
N SER A 31 28.50 -16.47 -26.28
CA SER A 31 28.33 -15.06 -26.64
C SER A 31 27.78 -14.27 -25.43
N PRO A 32 28.43 -13.18 -25.01
CA PRO A 32 27.85 -12.29 -24.01
C PRO A 32 26.65 -11.58 -24.63
N THR A 33 25.44 -11.92 -24.20
CA THR A 33 24.25 -11.16 -24.56
C THR A 33 24.35 -9.78 -23.93
N LEU A 34 24.56 -8.73 -24.74
CA LEU A 34 24.44 -7.36 -24.26
C LEU A 34 22.98 -7.12 -23.86
N SER A 35 22.72 -7.15 -22.55
CA SER A 35 21.46 -6.70 -21.98
C SER A 35 21.33 -5.20 -22.19
N THR A 36 20.74 -4.79 -23.32
CA THR A 36 20.37 -3.39 -23.57
C THR A 36 19.61 -2.86 -22.35
N PRO A 37 20.03 -1.74 -21.74
CA PRO A 37 19.31 -1.17 -20.61
C PRO A 37 17.89 -0.83 -21.08
N ARG A 38 16.89 -1.52 -20.51
CA ARG A 38 15.48 -1.27 -20.81
C ARG A 38 15.18 0.17 -20.42
N SER A 39 14.96 1.04 -21.41
CA SER A 39 14.60 2.43 -21.20
C SER A 39 13.49 2.51 -20.14
N PRO A 40 13.56 3.46 -19.19
CA PRO A 40 12.48 3.62 -18.23
C PRO A 40 11.18 3.82 -19.00
N ALA A 41 10.15 3.06 -18.61
CA ALA A 41 8.83 3.26 -19.19
C ALA A 41 8.43 4.73 -19.00
N PRO A 42 7.81 5.39 -20.00
CA PRO A 42 7.44 6.79 -19.86
C PRO A 42 6.55 6.93 -18.63
N THR A 43 6.96 7.82 -17.71
CA THR A 43 6.14 8.19 -16.56
C THR A 43 4.81 8.68 -17.10
N ARG A 44 3.72 7.97 -16.77
CA ARG A 44 2.36 8.30 -17.23
C ARG A 44 1.78 9.49 -16.44
N GLY A 45 2.57 10.54 -16.24
CA GLY A 45 2.10 11.76 -15.62
C GLY A 45 1.08 12.47 -16.53
N SER A 46 0.10 13.11 -15.92
CA SER A 46 -0.93 13.91 -16.61
C SER A 46 -0.76 15.38 -16.21
N ARG A 47 -0.92 16.30 -17.17
CA ARG A 47 -0.83 17.76 -16.92
C ARG A 47 -2.04 18.26 -16.14
N THR A 48 -3.20 17.67 -16.41
CA THR A 48 -4.45 17.90 -15.68
C THR A 48 -4.76 16.68 -14.82
N ALA A 49 -5.07 16.87 -13.55
CA ALA A 49 -5.50 15.80 -12.65
C ALA A 49 -6.77 16.18 -11.88
N LEU A 50 -7.67 15.20 -11.70
CA LEU A 50 -8.81 15.28 -10.81
C LEU A 50 -8.39 14.69 -9.45
N CYS A 51 -8.48 15.50 -8.38
CA CYS A 51 -8.23 15.04 -7.02
C CYS A 51 -9.53 14.47 -6.42
N LEU A 52 -9.54 13.18 -6.14
CA LEU A 52 -10.54 12.53 -5.31
C LEU A 52 -10.04 12.57 -3.87
N TRP A 53 -10.86 13.10 -2.95
CA TRP A 53 -10.54 13.14 -1.53
C TRP A 53 -11.77 12.83 -0.68
N LEU A 54 -11.69 11.71 0.03
CA LEU A 54 -12.64 11.23 1.03
C LEU A 54 -12.00 11.49 2.41
N PRO A 55 -12.32 12.60 3.10
CA PRO A 55 -11.83 12.85 4.45
C PRO A 55 -12.37 11.78 5.41
N THR A 56 -11.57 11.46 6.43
CA THR A 56 -11.86 10.44 7.46
C THR A 56 -12.34 9.08 6.89
N PHE A 57 -11.77 8.67 5.75
CA PHE A 57 -12.09 7.45 5.00
C PHE A 57 -12.28 6.19 5.86
N GLU A 58 -11.31 5.91 6.74
CA GLU A 58 -11.28 4.69 7.57
C GLU A 58 -12.41 4.71 8.60
N LEU A 59 -12.67 5.87 9.22
CA LEU A 59 -13.82 6.05 10.11
C LEU A 59 -15.15 5.99 9.34
N ARG A 60 -15.24 6.55 8.12
CA ARG A 60 -16.46 6.44 7.30
C ARG A 60 -16.83 4.99 6.98
N LEU A 61 -15.84 4.11 6.77
CA LEU A 61 -16.07 2.68 6.57
C LEU A 61 -16.65 2.00 7.83
N GLU A 62 -16.13 2.31 9.02
CA GLU A 62 -16.70 1.80 10.27
C GLU A 62 -18.10 2.35 10.58
N LEU A 63 -18.40 3.59 10.18
CA LEU A 63 -19.75 4.16 10.29
C LEU A 63 -20.74 3.53 9.30
N VAL A 64 -20.30 3.04 8.14
CA VAL A 64 -21.13 2.21 7.24
C VAL A 64 -21.37 0.82 7.84
N ARG A 65 -20.38 0.24 8.53
CA ARG A 65 -20.54 -1.03 9.29
C ARG A 65 -21.47 -0.87 10.50
N SER A 66 -21.46 0.29 11.15
CA SER A 66 -22.21 0.58 12.39
C SER A 66 -23.03 1.89 12.28
N PRO A 67 -24.13 1.92 11.50
CA PRO A 67 -24.86 3.16 11.20
C PRO A 67 -25.40 3.94 12.41
N ASP A 68 -25.70 3.25 13.52
CA ASP A 68 -26.16 3.88 14.77
C ASP A 68 -25.11 4.85 15.36
N LEU A 69 -23.82 4.66 15.03
CA LEU A 69 -22.72 5.49 15.51
C LEU A 69 -22.52 6.79 14.69
N ASP A 70 -23.02 6.88 13.46
CA ASP A 70 -22.87 8.08 12.61
C ASP A 70 -23.50 9.33 13.27
N ARG A 71 -24.49 9.10 14.15
CA ARG A 71 -25.23 10.13 14.89
C ARG A 71 -24.57 10.51 16.23
N THR A 72 -23.43 9.93 16.60
CA THR A 72 -22.78 10.13 17.91
C THR A 72 -21.36 10.73 17.80
N SER A 73 -20.71 10.97 18.95
CA SER A 73 -19.31 11.35 19.01
C SER A 73 -18.43 10.10 18.92
N VAL A 74 -17.64 9.97 17.85
CA VAL A 74 -16.85 8.77 17.56
C VAL A 74 -15.42 9.17 17.23
N ALA A 75 -14.45 8.36 17.67
CA ALA A 75 -13.07 8.45 17.25
C ALA A 75 -12.51 7.05 16.92
N LEU A 76 -11.88 6.94 15.75
CA LEU A 76 -11.07 5.78 15.38
C LEU A 76 -9.67 5.94 15.99
N LEU A 77 -9.17 4.90 16.64
CA LEU A 77 -7.81 4.89 17.20
C LEU A 77 -6.76 4.79 16.09
N SER A 78 -5.57 5.35 16.33
CA SER A 78 -4.45 5.25 15.40
C SER A 78 -3.84 3.85 15.42
N SER A 79 -3.63 3.26 14.24
CA SER A 79 -2.94 1.97 14.05
C SER A 79 -1.42 2.02 14.35
N ALA A 80 -0.88 3.15 14.82
CA ALA A 80 0.53 3.32 15.10
C ALA A 80 0.95 2.53 16.35
N GLU A 81 1.90 1.61 16.20
CA GLU A 81 2.44 0.83 17.32
C GLU A 81 3.19 1.72 18.32
N GLY A 82 2.75 1.69 19.59
CA GLY A 82 3.39 2.48 20.64
C GLY A 82 2.74 2.31 22.02
N VAL A 83 3.48 2.70 23.05
CA VAL A 83 3.07 2.57 24.47
C VAL A 83 1.87 3.47 24.81
N ARG A 84 1.54 4.45 23.97
CA ARG A 84 0.44 5.42 24.18
C ARG A 84 -0.49 5.42 22.98
N ARG A 85 -1.71 4.92 23.17
CA ARG A 85 -2.78 5.02 22.16
C ARG A 85 -3.19 6.47 21.93
N THR A 86 -3.32 6.85 20.66
CA THR A 86 -3.79 8.15 20.19
C THR A 86 -5.03 8.00 19.31
N VAL A 87 -5.78 9.08 19.17
CA VAL A 87 -6.88 9.19 18.20
C VAL A 87 -6.30 9.36 16.80
N GLY A 88 -6.73 8.52 15.84
CA GLY A 88 -6.39 8.62 14.43
C GLY A 88 -7.35 9.52 13.66
N GLN A 89 -8.64 9.18 13.66
CA GLN A 89 -9.69 9.92 12.93
C GLN A 89 -10.88 10.22 13.86
N VAL A 90 -11.64 11.29 13.58
CA VAL A 90 -12.74 11.78 14.44
C VAL A 90 -14.01 12.04 13.64
N SER A 91 -15.18 11.81 14.25
CA SER A 91 -16.46 12.27 13.69
C SER A 91 -16.60 13.79 13.85
N GLU A 92 -17.46 14.39 13.05
CA GLU A 92 -17.77 15.82 13.13
C GLU A 92 -18.18 16.23 14.55
N ARG A 93 -19.06 15.46 15.20
CA ARG A 93 -19.50 15.69 16.60
C ARG A 93 -18.37 15.60 17.61
N ALA A 94 -17.42 14.68 17.44
CA ALA A 94 -16.23 14.61 18.28
C ALA A 94 -15.32 15.82 18.04
N TYR A 95 -15.21 16.31 16.80
CA TYR A 95 -14.47 17.51 16.44
C TYR A 95 -15.12 18.79 16.99
N GLU A 96 -16.44 18.91 16.95
CA GLU A 96 -17.21 19.99 17.61
C GLU A 96 -16.97 19.98 19.13
N ALA A 97 -16.94 18.80 19.75
CA ALA A 97 -16.58 18.60 21.16
C ALA A 97 -15.08 18.78 21.48
N GLY A 98 -14.28 19.30 20.54
CA GLY A 98 -12.85 19.64 20.76
C GLY A 98 -11.84 18.50 20.59
N VAL A 99 -12.30 17.27 20.28
CA VAL A 99 -11.40 16.12 20.05
C VAL A 99 -10.66 16.28 18.72
N ARG A 100 -9.37 15.96 18.68
CA ARG A 100 -8.52 16.10 17.48
C ARG A 100 -7.67 14.85 17.22
N PRO A 101 -7.38 14.51 15.95
CA PRO A 101 -6.32 13.57 15.59
C PRO A 101 -5.01 13.84 16.32
N GLY A 102 -4.27 12.77 16.66
CA GLY A 102 -3.01 12.83 17.40
C GLY A 102 -3.14 13.03 18.91
N GLN A 103 -4.31 13.41 19.44
CA GLN A 103 -4.52 13.49 20.90
C GLN A 103 -4.41 12.11 21.56
N LEU A 104 -3.94 12.10 22.81
CA LEU A 104 -4.00 10.91 23.67
C LEU A 104 -5.47 10.55 23.95
N VAL A 105 -5.78 9.25 24.01
CA VAL A 105 -7.16 8.78 24.29
C VAL A 105 -7.72 9.36 25.58
N SER A 106 -6.92 9.47 26.65
CA SER A 106 -7.34 10.07 27.92
C SER A 106 -7.68 11.56 27.81
N GLN A 107 -7.00 12.31 26.94
CA GLN A 107 -7.32 13.71 26.65
C GLN A 107 -8.61 13.82 25.84
N ALA A 108 -8.77 12.97 24.82
CA ALA A 108 -9.96 12.92 23.98
C ALA A 108 -11.24 12.63 24.80
N VAL A 109 -11.20 11.63 25.68
CA VAL A 109 -12.31 11.28 26.60
C VAL A 109 -12.56 12.38 27.64
N SER A 110 -11.52 13.09 28.10
CA SER A 110 -11.70 14.24 29.02
C SER A 110 -12.40 15.43 28.36
N LEU A 111 -12.25 15.61 27.04
CA LEU A 111 -12.94 16.65 26.27
C LEU A 111 -14.37 16.21 25.90
N CYS A 112 -14.56 14.94 25.58
CA CYS A 112 -15.85 14.38 25.20
C CYS A 112 -16.12 13.07 25.98
N PRO A 113 -16.78 13.12 27.16
CA PRO A 113 -17.06 11.94 27.97
C PRO A 113 -17.99 10.90 27.32
N SER A 114 -18.70 11.29 26.25
CA SER A 114 -19.56 10.43 25.42
C SER A 114 -18.85 9.87 24.17
N LEU A 115 -17.52 10.04 24.06
CA LEU A 115 -16.74 9.60 22.91
C LEU A 115 -16.68 8.07 22.81
N THR A 116 -17.28 7.52 21.76
CA THR A 116 -17.13 6.12 21.37
C THR A 116 -15.77 5.93 20.69
N LEU A 117 -14.98 4.98 21.17
CA LEU A 117 -13.66 4.66 20.61
C LEU A 117 -13.74 3.38 19.79
N LEU A 118 -13.23 3.42 18.56
CA LEU A 118 -13.18 2.27 17.65
C LEU A 118 -11.72 1.83 17.42
N GLU A 119 -11.46 0.52 17.45
CA GLU A 119 -10.18 -0.07 17.04
C GLU A 119 -10.12 -0.15 15.51
N PRO A 120 -8.96 0.07 14.87
CA PRO A 120 -8.83 0.05 13.41
C PRO A 120 -8.79 -1.38 12.82
N ASP A 121 -9.51 -1.59 11.72
CA ASP A 121 -9.45 -2.77 10.85
C ASP A 121 -8.71 -2.43 9.53
N PRO A 122 -7.36 -2.44 9.52
CA PRO A 122 -6.59 -2.07 8.33
C PRO A 122 -6.87 -2.98 7.13
N THR A 123 -7.16 -4.27 7.36
CA THR A 123 -7.49 -5.24 6.31
C THR A 123 -8.76 -4.82 5.56
N HIS A 124 -9.77 -4.32 6.27
CA HIS A 124 -10.95 -3.75 5.63
C HIS A 124 -10.65 -2.47 4.84
N TYR A 125 -9.85 -1.56 5.43
CA TYR A 125 -9.56 -0.28 4.80
C TYR A 125 -8.72 -0.44 3.53
N ASP A 126 -7.79 -1.40 3.51
CA ASP A 126 -7.02 -1.76 2.32
C ASP A 126 -7.92 -2.39 1.25
N ALA A 127 -8.72 -3.41 1.57
CA ALA A 127 -9.61 -4.03 0.60
C ALA A 127 -10.62 -3.03 -0.01
N ALA A 128 -11.15 -2.10 0.79
CA ALA A 128 -12.04 -1.04 0.33
C ALA A 128 -11.33 0.03 -0.52
N PHE A 129 -10.06 0.32 -0.22
CA PHE A 129 -9.24 1.26 -1.00
C PHE A 129 -8.79 0.63 -2.33
N GLU A 130 -8.42 -0.66 -2.34
CA GLU A 130 -8.08 -1.43 -3.55
C GLU A 130 -9.28 -1.52 -4.51
N ALA A 131 -10.48 -1.84 -4.02
CA ALA A 131 -11.70 -1.88 -4.84
C ALA A 131 -12.03 -0.51 -5.47
N MET A 132 -11.75 0.60 -4.76
CA MET A 132 -11.83 1.94 -5.33
C MET A 132 -10.76 2.15 -6.41
N LEU A 133 -9.49 1.78 -6.17
CA LEU A 133 -8.42 1.94 -7.15
C LEU A 133 -8.66 1.14 -8.43
N GLU A 134 -9.18 -0.10 -8.34
CA GLU A 134 -9.58 -0.89 -9.50
C GLU A 134 -10.71 -0.21 -10.29
N THR A 135 -11.74 0.26 -9.60
CA THR A 135 -12.87 0.99 -10.19
C THR A 135 -12.41 2.27 -10.91
N LEU A 136 -11.44 2.99 -10.35
CA LEU A 136 -10.87 4.21 -10.94
C LEU A 136 -9.91 3.93 -12.10
N ALA A 137 -9.18 2.80 -12.07
CA ALA A 137 -8.35 2.35 -13.20
C ALA A 137 -9.20 1.99 -14.44
N GLY A 138 -10.48 1.62 -14.25
CA GLY A 138 -11.46 1.50 -15.33
C GLY A 138 -11.86 2.82 -16.00
N LEU A 139 -11.49 3.98 -15.43
CA LEU A 139 -11.78 5.31 -15.97
C LEU A 139 -10.55 6.00 -16.58
N THR A 140 -9.34 5.77 -16.06
CA THR A 140 -8.13 6.43 -16.57
C THR A 140 -6.89 5.53 -16.51
N PRO A 141 -5.99 5.59 -17.52
CA PRO A 141 -4.70 4.89 -17.48
C PRO A 141 -3.68 5.51 -16.51
N VAL A 142 -4.07 6.53 -15.72
CA VAL A 142 -3.26 7.29 -14.76
C VAL A 142 -4.02 7.41 -13.44
N VAL A 143 -3.67 6.55 -12.47
CA VAL A 143 -4.22 6.56 -11.10
C VAL A 143 -3.04 6.63 -10.13
N GLU A 144 -3.00 7.68 -9.32
CA GLU A 144 -1.91 7.95 -8.37
C GLU A 144 -2.49 8.08 -6.94
N PRO A 145 -2.46 7.01 -6.12
CA PRO A 145 -2.87 7.10 -4.72
C PRO A 145 -1.91 7.98 -3.91
N SER A 146 -2.45 8.68 -2.91
CA SER A 146 -1.66 9.41 -1.92
C SER A 146 -1.10 8.46 -0.85
N ALA A 147 -0.22 8.95 0.03
CA ALA A 147 0.24 8.21 1.21
C ALA A 147 -0.85 8.03 2.27
N GLU A 148 -1.90 8.86 2.23
CA GLU A 148 -3.10 8.75 3.07
C GLU A 148 -4.22 8.02 2.30
N ARG A 149 -4.83 6.99 2.90
CA ARG A 149 -6.03 6.35 2.35
C ARG A 149 -7.15 7.38 2.15
N GLY A 150 -7.97 7.16 1.12
CA GLY A 150 -9.05 8.09 0.75
C GLY A 150 -8.63 9.29 -0.10
N ARG A 151 -7.34 9.48 -0.44
CA ARG A 151 -6.93 10.49 -1.45
C ARG A 151 -6.27 9.83 -2.66
N VAL A 152 -6.78 10.13 -3.85
CA VAL A 152 -6.30 9.59 -5.14
C VAL A 152 -6.34 10.69 -6.21
N PHE A 153 -5.29 10.78 -7.03
CA PHE A 153 -5.24 11.66 -8.20
C PHE A 153 -5.48 10.86 -9.48
N LEU A 154 -6.31 11.39 -10.37
CA LEU A 154 -6.69 10.78 -11.64
C LEU A 154 -6.23 11.65 -12.79
N GLY A 155 -5.39 11.12 -13.68
CA GLY A 155 -4.94 11.88 -14.85
C GLY A 155 -6.04 12.01 -15.90
N MET A 156 -6.33 13.24 -16.33
CA MET A 156 -7.46 13.55 -17.21
C MET A 156 -7.07 13.96 -18.64
N ASP A 157 -5.77 14.02 -18.94
CA ASP A 157 -5.27 14.42 -20.25
C ASP A 157 -5.85 13.53 -21.38
N GLY A 158 -6.44 14.17 -22.40
CA GLY A 158 -7.06 13.49 -23.55
C GLY A 158 -8.48 12.94 -23.32
N LEU A 159 -8.95 12.78 -22.07
CA LEU A 159 -10.24 12.15 -21.75
C LEU A 159 -11.46 13.02 -22.08
N GLY A 160 -11.28 14.30 -22.39
CA GLY A 160 -12.36 15.24 -22.73
C GLY A 160 -13.23 14.83 -23.93
N ARG A 161 -12.72 14.00 -24.85
CA ARG A 161 -13.54 13.43 -25.95
C ARG A 161 -14.39 12.22 -25.55
N LEU A 162 -14.07 11.57 -24.42
CA LEU A 162 -14.78 10.38 -23.92
C LEU A 162 -15.79 10.75 -22.83
N TYR A 163 -15.41 11.67 -21.95
CA TYR A 163 -16.19 12.03 -20.75
C TYR A 163 -16.67 13.49 -20.73
N GLY A 164 -16.35 14.28 -21.76
CA GLY A 164 -16.82 15.66 -21.90
C GLY A 164 -16.11 16.65 -20.98
N SER A 165 -16.86 17.61 -20.45
CA SER A 165 -16.33 18.71 -19.62
C SER A 165 -15.77 18.24 -18.28
N PRO A 166 -14.97 19.05 -17.56
CA PRO A 166 -14.48 18.70 -16.22
C PRO A 166 -15.59 18.35 -15.23
N GLU A 167 -16.75 19.01 -15.31
CA GLU A 167 -17.91 18.73 -14.46
C GLU A 167 -18.54 17.37 -14.80
N GLN A 168 -18.58 17.00 -16.10
CA GLN A 168 -19.05 15.69 -16.55
C GLN A 168 -18.08 14.58 -16.15
N GLN A 169 -16.77 14.84 -16.19
CA GLN A 169 -15.72 13.96 -15.67
C GLN A 169 -15.87 13.73 -14.16
N VAL A 170 -16.02 14.80 -13.36
CA VAL A 170 -16.26 14.72 -11.91
C VAL A 170 -17.53 13.93 -11.59
N ARG A 171 -18.64 14.21 -12.27
CA ARG A 171 -19.89 13.44 -12.09
C ARG A 171 -19.72 11.95 -12.44
N ARG A 172 -18.91 11.63 -13.46
CA ARG A 172 -18.65 10.23 -13.85
C ARG A 172 -17.76 9.49 -12.85
N VAL A 173 -16.73 10.15 -12.31
CA VAL A 173 -15.89 9.60 -11.24
C VAL A 173 -16.72 9.36 -9.99
N LEU A 174 -17.48 10.36 -9.52
CA LEU A 174 -18.35 10.23 -8.35
C LEU A 174 -19.39 9.10 -8.52
N HIS A 175 -20.00 8.96 -9.70
CA HIS A 175 -20.94 7.88 -9.97
C HIS A 175 -20.27 6.49 -9.93
N ALA A 176 -19.00 6.37 -10.31
CA ALA A 176 -18.29 5.11 -10.22
C ALA A 176 -18.05 4.69 -8.75
N LEU A 177 -17.87 5.64 -7.83
CA LEU A 177 -17.68 5.35 -6.41
C LEU A 177 -18.90 4.69 -5.76
N PHE A 178 -20.11 4.95 -6.25
CA PHE A 178 -21.33 4.28 -5.76
C PHE A 178 -21.39 2.77 -6.05
N ALA A 179 -20.45 2.24 -6.84
CA ALA A 179 -20.26 0.78 -6.99
C ALA A 179 -19.39 0.17 -5.87
N VAL A 180 -18.71 1.00 -5.07
CA VAL A 180 -17.76 0.59 -4.01
C VAL A 180 -18.23 1.04 -2.62
N PHE A 181 -18.81 2.25 -2.52
CA PHE A 181 -19.32 2.83 -1.28
C PHE A 181 -20.81 3.18 -1.44
N PRO A 182 -21.71 2.59 -0.64
CA PRO A 182 -23.14 2.92 -0.66
C PRO A 182 -23.48 4.26 0.02
#